data_AF-F7L0K8-F1
#
_entry.id   AF-F7L0K8-F1
#
_cell.length_a   1.000
_cell.length_b   1.000
_cell.length_c   1.000
_cell.angle_alpha   90.00
_cell.angle_beta   90.00
_cell.angle_gamma   90.00
#
_symmetry.space_group_name_H-M   'P 1'
#
loop_
_entity.id
_entity.type
_entity.pdbx_description
1 polymer ?
#
loop_
_entity_poly.entity_id
_entity_poly.type
_entity_poly.pdbx_seq_one_letter_code
_entity_poly.pdbx_strand_id
1 'polypeptide(L)'
;MVQKKHQRARIGIVVALFMAMIAIFIISFILYIWNKPLAHFLINDKNIVELTSQIIHLLAPLYFIYVIGDVLSGAIRGIGDTFNPMIINIFGICIIRLLWIFFIVPLNPTFFMVLYSFIVSWIITTIMYITYIIYKRKSF
;
A
#
# COMPACT_ATOMS: atom_id res chain seq x y z
N MET A 1 -23.98 -18.70 17.67
CA MET A 1 -22.52 -18.93 17.45
C MET A 1 -21.90 -18.08 16.33
N VAL A 2 -22.66 -17.62 15.32
CA VAL A 2 -22.16 -16.83 14.19
C VAL A 2 -21.70 -15.41 14.60
N GLN A 3 -22.41 -14.71 15.48
CA GLN A 3 -22.05 -13.36 15.91
C GLN A 3 -20.71 -13.26 16.67
N LYS A 4 -20.33 -14.28 17.47
CA LYS A 4 -19.02 -14.33 18.15
C LYS A 4 -17.83 -14.48 17.18
N LYS A 5 -18.02 -15.07 15.99
CA LYS A 5 -16.95 -15.18 14.97
C LYS A 5 -16.68 -13.83 14.30
N HIS A 6 -17.72 -13.04 13.99
CA HIS A 6 -17.56 -11.72 13.39
C HIS A 6 -16.88 -10.71 14.32
N GLN A 7 -17.19 -10.75 15.62
CA GLN A 7 -16.55 -9.87 16.61
C GLN A 7 -15.07 -10.20 16.82
N ARG A 8 -14.69 -11.48 16.84
CA ARG A 8 -13.28 -11.92 16.92
C ARG A 8 -12.49 -11.54 15.66
N ALA A 9 -13.09 -11.65 14.48
CA ALA A 9 -12.46 -11.20 13.24
C ALA A 9 -12.14 -9.70 13.29
N ARG A 10 -13.09 -8.87 13.76
CA ARG A 10 -12.86 -7.42 13.92
C ARG A 10 -11.69 -7.09 14.84
N ILE A 11 -11.62 -7.75 16.01
CA ILE A 11 -10.53 -7.55 16.97
C ILE A 11 -9.19 -7.96 16.35
N GLY A 12 -9.16 -9.10 15.65
CA GLY A 12 -7.97 -9.54 14.93
C GLY A 12 -7.48 -8.53 13.88
N ILE A 13 -8.39 -7.92 13.13
CA ILE A 13 -8.05 -6.89 12.13
C ILE A 13 -7.46 -5.64 12.78
N VAL A 14 -8.05 -5.18 13.89
CA VAL A 14 -7.53 -4.00 14.61
C VAL A 14 -6.15 -4.27 15.20
N VAL A 15 -5.94 -5.45 15.80
CA VAL A 15 -4.63 -5.86 16.33
C VAL A 15 -3.61 -5.99 15.21
N ALA A 16 -3.98 -6.60 14.07
CA ALA A 16 -3.10 -6.73 12.92
C ALA A 16 -2.73 -5.37 12.32
N LEU A 17 -3.69 -4.44 12.21
CA LEU A 17 -3.43 -3.07 11.79
C LEU A 17 -2.46 -2.37 12.74
N PHE A 18 -2.63 -2.53 14.05
CA PHE A 18 -1.75 -1.91 15.04
C PHE A 18 -0.33 -2.48 14.98
N MET A 19 -0.19 -3.81 14.88
CA MET A 19 1.11 -4.46 14.70
C MET A 19 1.80 -4.03 13.41
N ALA A 20 1.07 -4.00 12.29
CA ALA A 20 1.60 -3.59 11.00
C ALA A 20 1.98 -2.10 11.00
N MET A 21 1.22 -1.25 11.70
CA MET A 21 1.52 0.17 11.86
C MET A 21 2.81 0.40 12.64
N ILE A 22 3.04 -0.34 13.72
CA ILE A 22 4.29 -0.27 14.48
C ILE A 22 5.45 -0.78 13.62
N ALA A 23 5.29 -1.91 12.94
CA ALA A 23 6.32 -2.48 12.09
C ALA A 23 6.72 -1.52 10.96
N ILE A 24 5.75 -0.94 10.24
CA ILE A 24 6.05 0.00 9.15
C ILE A 24 6.65 1.30 9.67
N PHE A 25 6.25 1.77 10.86
CA PHE A 25 6.84 2.95 11.47
C PHE A 25 8.32 2.71 11.79
N ILE A 26 8.66 1.56 12.37
CA ILE A 26 10.05 1.17 12.66
C ILE A 26 10.85 1.05 11.36
N ILE A 27 10.30 0.35 10.36
CA ILE A 27 10.96 0.15 9.06
C ILE A 27 11.18 1.49 8.34
N SER A 28 10.16 2.35 8.25
CA SER A 28 10.27 3.67 7.64
C SER A 28 11.25 4.56 8.39
N PHE A 29 11.30 4.50 9.73
CA PHE A 29 12.26 5.26 10.54
C PHE A 29 13.70 4.81 10.29
N ILE A 30 13.95 3.49 10.27
CA ILE A 30 15.26 2.92 9.96
C ILE A 30 15.68 3.29 8.54
N LEU A 31 14.79 3.13 7.55
CA LEU A 31 15.06 3.50 6.16
C LEU A 31 15.34 4.99 6.02
N TYR A 32 14.61 5.86 6.72
CA TYR A 32 14.83 7.30 6.66
C TYR A 32 16.22 7.69 7.18
N ILE A 33 16.66 7.10 8.31
CA ILE A 33 17.97 7.40 8.91
C ILE A 33 19.12 6.75 8.13
N TRP A 34 18.98 5.49 7.73
CA TRP A 34 20.03 4.71 7.07
C TRP A 34 19.94 4.70 5.53
N ASN A 35 19.13 5.55 4.90
CA ASN A 35 18.95 5.51 3.44
C ASN A 35 20.27 5.58 2.64
N LYS A 36 21.19 6.47 3.02
CA LYS A 36 22.46 6.70 2.30
C LYS A 36 23.43 5.51 2.39
N PRO A 37 23.76 4.97 3.58
CA PRO A 37 24.62 3.80 3.67
C PRO A 37 23.99 2.55 3.06
N LEU A 38 22.66 2.38 3.16
CA LEU A 38 21.97 1.26 2.52
C LEU A 38 22.02 1.35 0.99
N ALA A 39 21.80 2.56 0.45
CA ALA A 39 21.88 2.82 -0.99
C ALA A 39 23.32 2.63 -1.52
N HIS A 40 24.33 3.06 -0.76
CA HIS A 40 25.73 2.89 -1.14
C HIS A 40 26.21 1.44 -1.08
N PHE A 41 25.57 0.59 -0.26
CA PHE A 41 25.81 -0.84 -0.24
C PHE A 41 25.23 -1.55 -1.47
N LEU A 42 24.05 -1.11 -1.93
CA LEU A 42 23.35 -1.71 -3.07
C LEU A 42 23.86 -1.18 -4.42
N ILE A 43 24.37 0.06 -4.46
CA ILE A 43 24.66 0.79 -5.69
C ILE A 43 26.01 1.49 -5.56
N ASN A 44 26.90 1.24 -6.54
CA ASN A 44 28.24 1.83 -6.58
C ASN A 44 28.30 3.25 -7.21
N ASP A 45 27.24 3.68 -7.92
CA ASP A 45 27.17 4.98 -8.57
C ASP A 45 26.52 6.04 -7.66
N LYS A 46 27.26 7.12 -7.38
CA LYS A 46 26.83 8.23 -6.51
C LYS A 46 25.58 8.95 -7.03
N ASN A 47 25.40 9.09 -8.34
CA ASN A 47 24.24 9.76 -8.91
C ASN A 47 22.94 8.99 -8.62
N ILE A 48 23.02 7.65 -8.64
CA ILE A 48 21.89 6.78 -8.38
C ILE A 48 21.59 6.71 -6.87
N VAL A 49 22.61 6.85 -6.01
CA VAL A 49 22.42 6.93 -4.54
C VAL A 49 21.60 8.17 -4.15
N GLU A 50 21.88 9.34 -4.73
CA GLU A 50 21.08 10.55 -4.48
C GLU A 50 19.64 10.40 -4.97
N LEU A 51 19.45 9.85 -6.17
CA LEU A 51 18.13 9.57 -6.72
C LEU A 51 17.33 8.61 -5.82
N THR A 52 17.98 7.53 -5.35
CA THR A 52 17.37 6.52 -4.46
C THR A 52 16.96 7.14 -3.13
N SER A 53 17.79 8.04 -2.58
CA SER A 53 17.46 8.77 -1.35
C SER A 53 16.19 9.60 -1.52
N GLN A 54 16.04 10.32 -2.64
CA GLN A 54 14.82 11.11 -2.92
C GLN A 54 13.57 10.22 -3.03
N ILE A 55 13.70 9.06 -3.68
CA ILE A 55 12.61 8.09 -3.81
C ILE A 55 12.18 7.54 -2.44
N ILE A 56 13.14 7.19 -1.59
CA ILE A 56 12.86 6.69 -0.23
C ILE A 56 12.14 7.76 0.59
N HIS A 57 12.58 9.01 0.54
CA HIS A 57 11.91 10.10 1.26
C HIS A 57 10.47 10.33 0.78
N LEU A 58 10.23 10.20 -0.52
CA LEU A 58 8.88 10.32 -1.09
C LEU A 58 7.99 9.14 -0.66
N LEU A 59 8.51 7.92 -0.76
CA LEU A 59 7.71 6.71 -0.51
C LEU A 59 7.50 6.41 0.98
N ALA A 60 8.49 6.67 1.85
CA ALA A 60 8.45 6.33 3.27
C ALA A 60 7.15 6.73 4.01
N PRO A 61 6.60 7.96 3.86
CA PRO A 61 5.32 8.30 4.47
C PRO A 61 4.13 7.63 3.76
N LEU A 62 4.22 7.38 2.45
CA LEU A 62 3.15 6.79 1.65
C LEU A 62 3.01 5.28 1.89
N TYR A 63 4.07 4.61 2.31
CA TYR A 63 4.04 3.20 2.72
C TYR A 63 3.06 2.94 3.87
N PHE A 64 2.80 3.95 4.72
CA PHE A 64 1.79 3.86 5.77
C PHE A 64 0.39 3.59 5.20
N ILE A 65 0.00 4.33 4.15
CA ILE A 65 -1.30 4.17 3.48
C ILE A 65 -1.39 2.81 2.79
N TYR A 66 -0.29 2.37 2.19
CA TYR A 66 -0.20 1.06 1.55
C TYR A 66 -0.42 -0.09 2.55
N VAL A 67 0.25 -0.07 3.70
CA VAL A 67 0.12 -1.12 4.73
C VAL A 67 -1.30 -1.23 5.26
N ILE A 68 -2.01 -0.10 5.43
CA ILE A 68 -3.42 -0.13 5.82
C ILE A 68 -4.23 -0.90 4.77
N GLY A 69 -4.08 -0.57 3.48
CA GLY A 69 -4.78 -1.27 2.40
C GLY A 69 -4.46 -2.76 2.34
N ASP A 70 -3.18 -3.12 2.52
CA ASP A 70 -2.72 -4.51 2.46
C ASP A 70 -3.26 -5.35 3.63
N VAL A 71 -3.24 -4.82 4.86
CA VAL A 71 -3.82 -5.51 6.03
C VAL A 71 -5.32 -5.67 5.89
N LEU A 72 -6.05 -4.65 5.41
CA LEU A 72 -7.48 -4.76 5.14
C LEU A 72 -7.78 -5.80 4.07
N SER A 73 -6.96 -5.85 3.03
CA SER A 73 -7.08 -6.85 1.97
C SER A 73 -6.81 -8.27 2.48
N GLY A 74 -5.77 -8.47 3.29
CA GLY A 74 -5.46 -9.75 3.93
C GLY A 74 -6.54 -10.19 4.91
N ALA A 75 -7.13 -9.24 5.65
CA ALA A 75 -8.24 -9.47 6.55
C ALA A 75 -9.51 -9.98 5.84
N ILE A 76 -9.90 -9.36 4.73
CA ILE A 76 -11.06 -9.78 3.94
C ILE A 76 -10.83 -11.17 3.34
N ARG A 77 -9.61 -11.45 2.85
CA ARG A 77 -9.23 -12.77 2.35
C ARG A 77 -9.23 -13.83 3.47
N GLY A 78 -8.80 -13.46 4.67
CA GLY A 78 -8.74 -14.33 5.85
C GLY A 78 -10.10 -14.78 6.40
N ILE A 79 -11.19 -14.06 6.11
CA ILE A 79 -12.56 -14.48 6.47
C ILE A 79 -13.22 -15.37 5.40
N GLY A 80 -12.50 -15.74 4.33
CA GLY A 80 -12.97 -16.61 3.25
C GLY A 80 -13.55 -15.87 2.04
N ASP A 81 -13.50 -14.53 2.02
CA ASP A 81 -13.95 -13.72 0.89
C ASP A 81 -12.75 -13.30 0.04
N THR A 82 -12.41 -14.10 -0.97
CA THR A 82 -11.27 -13.83 -1.86
C THR A 82 -11.68 -13.17 -3.17
N PHE A 83 -12.95 -13.28 -3.56
CA PHE A 83 -13.44 -12.79 -4.84
C PHE A 83 -13.54 -11.25 -4.86
N ASN A 84 -14.09 -10.65 -3.81
CA ASN A 84 -14.18 -9.20 -3.69
C ASN A 84 -12.81 -8.49 -3.68
N PRO A 85 -11.82 -8.91 -2.86
CA PRO A 85 -10.48 -8.31 -2.88
C PRO A 85 -9.76 -8.51 -4.21
N MET A 86 -10.01 -9.61 -4.93
CA MET A 86 -9.46 -9.81 -6.27
C MET A 86 -9.97 -8.75 -7.25
N ILE A 87 -11.28 -8.49 -7.28
CA ILE A 87 -11.88 -7.45 -8.11
C ILE A 87 -11.30 -6.08 -7.75
N ILE A 88 -11.26 -5.74 -6.46
CA ILE A 88 -10.70 -4.46 -6.00
C ILE A 88 -9.26 -4.27 -6.47
N ASN A 89 -8.42 -5.31 -6.41
CA ASN A 89 -7.05 -5.22 -6.90
C ASN A 89 -6.96 -5.07 -8.42
N ILE A 90 -7.82 -5.75 -9.19
CA ILE A 90 -7.84 -5.60 -10.66
C ILE A 90 -8.19 -4.16 -11.04
N PHE A 91 -9.24 -3.58 -10.45
CA PHE A 91 -9.62 -2.20 -10.73
C PHE A 91 -8.61 -1.19 -10.17
N GLY A 92 -8.26 -1.36 -8.89
CA GLY A 92 -7.40 -0.46 -8.13
C GLY A 92 -5.94 -0.40 -8.58
N ILE A 93 -5.36 -1.56 -8.91
CA ILE A 93 -3.93 -1.68 -9.23
C ILE A 93 -3.69 -1.87 -10.72
N CYS A 94 -4.50 -2.66 -11.42
CA CYS A 94 -4.22 -2.98 -12.82
C CYS A 94 -4.83 -1.92 -13.74
N ILE A 95 -6.14 -1.67 -13.66
CA ILE A 95 -6.81 -0.75 -14.59
C ILE A 95 -6.29 0.68 -14.40
N ILE A 96 -6.23 1.17 -13.16
CA ILE A 96 -5.71 2.52 -12.88
C ILE A 96 -4.26 2.68 -13.34
N ARG A 97 -3.42 1.66 -13.13
CA ARG A 97 -2.01 1.73 -13.53
C ARG A 97 -1.84 1.65 -15.04
N LEU A 98 -2.65 0.85 -15.73
CA LEU A 98 -2.69 0.84 -17.19
C LEU A 98 -3.13 2.20 -17.72
N LEU A 99 -4.22 2.77 -17.20
CA LEU A 99 -4.67 4.11 -17.59
C LEU A 99 -3.56 5.15 -17.36
N TRP A 100 -2.87 5.10 -16.21
CA TRP A 100 -1.77 6.02 -15.93
C TRP A 100 -0.61 5.88 -16.92
N ILE A 101 -0.23 4.64 -17.25
CA ILE A 101 0.85 4.37 -18.20
C ILE A 101 0.48 4.78 -19.62
N PHE A 102 -0.78 4.59 -20.04
CA PHE A 102 -1.22 4.94 -21.39
C PHE A 102 -1.49 6.44 -21.58
N PHE A 103 -1.98 7.14 -20.56
CA PHE A 103 -2.40 8.54 -20.69
C PHE A 103 -1.41 9.55 -20.09
N ILE A 104 -0.76 9.21 -18.97
CA ILE A 104 -0.01 10.18 -18.16
C ILE A 104 1.50 10.05 -18.36
N VAL A 105 2.02 8.83 -18.47
CA VAL A 105 3.46 8.59 -18.74
C VAL A 105 3.93 9.16 -20.09
N PRO A 106 3.16 9.12 -21.20
CA PRO A 106 3.62 9.68 -22.47
C PRO A 106 3.76 11.21 -22.45
N LEU A 107 3.10 11.90 -21.52
CA LEU A 107 3.21 13.35 -21.37
C LEU A 107 4.58 13.75 -20.80
N ASN A 108 5.13 12.95 -19.89
CA ASN A 108 6.44 13.17 -19.29
C ASN A 108 7.08 11.82 -18.91
N PRO A 109 7.82 11.18 -19.82
CA PRO A 109 8.42 9.87 -19.59
C PRO A 109 9.63 9.98 -18.65
N THR A 110 9.34 10.15 -17.36
CA THR A 110 10.33 10.19 -16.29
C THR A 110 10.07 9.08 -15.28
N PHE A 111 11.12 8.60 -14.64
CA PHE A 111 11.04 7.56 -13.62
C PHE A 111 10.11 7.94 -12.46
N PHE A 112 10.13 9.21 -12.06
CA PHE A 112 9.23 9.73 -11.02
C PHE A 112 7.76 9.66 -11.42
N MET A 113 7.41 9.90 -12.69
CA MET A 113 6.02 9.80 -13.18
C MET A 113 5.44 8.39 -12.99
N VAL A 114 6.29 7.38 -13.14
CA VAL A 114 5.95 5.97 -12.92
C VAL A 114 5.78 5.70 -11.42
N LEU A 115 6.69 6.20 -10.58
CA LEU A 115 6.57 6.10 -9.11
C LEU A 115 5.27 6.71 -8.58
N TYR A 116 4.87 7.87 -9.08
CA TYR A 116 3.59 8.48 -8.72
C TYR A 116 2.39 7.60 -9.06
N SER A 117 2.45 6.81 -10.14
CA SER A 117 1.41 5.83 -10.47
C SER A 117 1.18 4.82 -9.35
N PHE A 118 2.26 4.33 -8.72
CA PHE A 118 2.16 3.39 -7.60
C PHE A 118 1.49 4.03 -6.39
N ILE A 119 1.90 5.26 -6.07
CA ILE A 119 1.34 6.02 -4.96
C ILE A 119 -0.17 6.23 -5.15
N VAL A 120 -0.57 6.69 -6.33
CA VAL A 120 -1.97 6.92 -6.67
C VAL A 120 -2.76 5.61 -6.63
N SER A 121 -2.22 4.54 -7.20
CA SER A 121 -2.85 3.22 -7.18
C SER A 121 -3.07 2.73 -5.75
N TRP A 122 -2.09 2.88 -4.86
CA TRP A 122 -2.19 2.48 -3.45
C TRP A 122 -3.24 3.27 -2.67
N ILE A 123 -3.31 4.58 -2.89
CA ILE A 123 -4.34 5.42 -2.26
C ILE A 123 -5.72 4.96 -2.71
N ILE A 124 -5.91 4.74 -4.02
CA ILE A 124 -7.20 4.32 -4.56
C ILE A 124 -7.60 2.93 -4.07
N THR A 125 -6.70 1.93 -4.09
CA THR A 125 -7.03 0.60 -3.55
C THR A 125 -7.37 0.66 -2.07
N THR A 126 -6.62 1.39 -1.26
CA THR A 126 -6.92 1.55 0.16
C THR A 126 -8.31 2.16 0.38
N ILE A 127 -8.69 3.19 -0.40
CA ILE A 127 -10.03 3.79 -0.35
C ILE A 127 -11.12 2.79 -0.77
N MET A 128 -10.89 1.99 -1.82
CA MET A 128 -11.82 0.96 -2.26
C MET A 128 -12.03 -0.11 -1.18
N TYR A 129 -10.97 -0.54 -0.51
CA TYR A 129 -11.06 -1.48 0.62
C TYR A 129 -11.82 -0.90 1.82
N ILE A 130 -11.56 0.36 2.17
CA ILE A 130 -12.27 1.04 3.26
C ILE A 130 -13.77 1.14 2.92
N THR A 131 -14.11 1.61 1.71
CA THR A 131 -15.49 1.73 1.23
C THR A 131 -16.21 0.38 1.25
N TYR A 132 -15.54 -0.68 0.78
CA TYR A 132 -16.08 -2.04 0.79
C TYR A 132 -16.41 -2.51 2.22
N ILE A 133 -15.51 -2.29 3.18
CA ILE A 133 -15.72 -2.66 4.59
C ILE A 133 -16.87 -1.86 5.22
N ILE A 134 -17.00 -0.57 4.89
CA ILE A 134 -18.10 0.28 5.38
C ILE A 134 -19.43 -0.18 4.80
N TYR A 135 -19.49 -0.47 3.49
CA TYR A 135 -20.69 -0.96 2.83
C TYR A 135 -21.12 -2.32 3.40
N LYS A 136 -20.18 -3.26 3.51
CA LYS A 136 -20.44 -4.57 4.10
C LYS A 136 -20.87 -4.46 5.57
N ARG A 137 -20.32 -3.49 6.33
CA ARG A 137 -20.75 -3.18 7.70
C ARG A 137 -22.20 -2.69 7.78
N LYS A 138 -22.69 -1.95 6.79
CA LYS A 138 -24.06 -1.42 6.75
C LYS A 138 -25.10 -2.48 6.33
N SER A 139 -24.65 -3.56 5.70
CA SER A 139 -25.48 -4.69 5.26
C SER A 139 -25.65 -5.80 6.32
N PHE A 140 -25.04 -5.65 7.50
CA PHE A 140 -25.24 -6.49 8.70
C PHE A 140 -26.04 -5.71 9.74
#